data_AF-A0A950LD58-F1
#
_entry.id   AF-A0A950LD58-F1
#
_cell.length_a   1.000
_cell.length_b   1.000
_cell.length_c   1.000
_cell.angle_alpha   90.00
_cell.angle_beta   90.00
_cell.angle_gamma   90.00
#
_symmetry.space_group_name_H-M   'P 1'
#
loop_
_entity.id
_entity.type
_entity.pdbx_description
1 polymer ?
#
loop_
_entity_poly.entity_id
_entity_poly.type
_entity_poly.pdbx_seq_one_letter_code
_entity_poly.pdbx_strand_id
1 'polypeptide(L)'
;WPLSSDDWDTQMLFFVQQGYRVIGIDRRGHGRSSQVPDGHDMDHYAADAAAVAEHLDLRNAVHIGHSTGGGEVTRYVARHGKGRVAKAVLMSAVPPIMVKSPNNPDGLTVEVFDGFRKSLAANRAQFFREVASAPFYGFNRPGAKPLEGVIENWWRQGMMGAAKAHYDGIKAFSETDLTEDLKSIDVPTLVMQGDDDQIVPYKGAALLQVKLLKNATLKLYPGFPHGMLTTYSDTINQDLLAFIRG
;
A
#
# COMPACT_ATOMS: atom_id res chain seq x y z
N TRP A 1 -2.34 4.39 2.39
CA TRP A 1 -3.03 5.70 2.43
C TRP A 1 -3.48 5.95 3.86
N PRO A 2 -3.44 7.17 4.39
CA PRO A 2 -3.03 8.44 3.79
C PRO A 2 -1.60 8.85 4.23
N LEU A 3 -0.68 7.89 4.24
CA LEU A 3 0.64 8.01 4.85
C LEU A 3 1.72 8.56 3.90
N SER A 4 2.95 8.62 4.39
CA SER A 4 4.14 9.11 3.70
C SER A 4 5.24 8.03 3.68
N SER A 5 6.42 8.35 3.14
CA SER A 5 7.56 7.44 3.21
C SER A 5 8.07 7.18 4.63
N ASP A 6 7.73 8.01 5.62
CA ASP A 6 8.08 7.81 7.04
C ASP A 6 7.47 6.51 7.61
N ASP A 7 6.40 5.96 7.01
CA ASP A 7 5.80 4.69 7.45
C ASP A 7 6.72 3.47 7.21
N TRP A 8 7.77 3.64 6.40
CA TRP A 8 8.72 2.60 6.05
C TRP A 8 10.01 2.63 6.88
N ASP A 9 10.11 3.46 7.92
CA ASP A 9 11.34 3.64 8.72
C ASP A 9 12.00 2.31 9.12
N THR A 10 11.22 1.37 9.63
CA THR A 10 11.72 0.07 10.11
C THR A 10 12.27 -0.81 8.98
N GLN A 11 11.62 -0.82 7.82
CA GLN A 11 12.11 -1.51 6.63
C GLN A 11 13.33 -0.81 6.04
N MET A 12 13.28 0.51 5.89
CA MET A 12 14.35 1.30 5.25
C MET A 12 15.64 1.17 6.04
N LEU A 13 15.60 1.34 7.36
CA LEU A 13 16.78 1.18 8.22
C LEU A 13 17.35 -0.24 8.14
N PHE A 14 16.48 -1.26 8.19
CA PHE A 14 16.88 -2.65 8.06
C PHE A 14 17.59 -2.91 6.73
N PHE A 15 17.02 -2.49 5.60
CA PHE A 15 17.59 -2.76 4.28
C PHE A 15 18.88 -1.99 4.01
N VAL A 16 19.02 -0.76 4.53
CA VAL A 16 20.30 -0.05 4.48
C VAL A 16 21.38 -0.81 5.25
N GLN A 17 21.06 -1.38 6.41
CA GLN A 17 22.00 -2.23 7.18
C GLN A 17 22.33 -3.56 6.48
N GLN A 18 21.46 -4.03 5.59
CA GLN A 18 21.71 -5.20 4.74
C GLN A 18 22.46 -4.86 3.44
N GLY A 19 22.90 -3.61 3.26
CA GLY A 19 23.71 -3.17 2.11
C GLY A 19 22.90 -2.73 0.89
N TYR A 20 21.59 -2.52 1.02
CA TYR A 20 20.77 -2.00 -0.08
C TYR A 20 20.71 -0.48 -0.08
N ARG A 21 20.63 0.11 -1.28
CA ARG A 21 20.16 1.49 -1.44
C ARG A 21 18.63 1.47 -1.35
N VAL A 22 18.07 2.28 -0.45
CA VAL A 22 16.62 2.36 -0.24
C VAL A 22 16.11 3.76 -0.57
N ILE A 23 14.98 3.84 -1.25
CA ILE A 23 14.36 5.08 -1.72
C ILE A 23 12.91 5.09 -1.28
N GLY A 24 12.53 6.07 -0.47
CA GLY A 24 11.16 6.32 -0.06
C GLY A 24 10.56 7.47 -0.87
N ILE A 25 9.34 7.30 -1.39
CA ILE A 25 8.64 8.30 -2.20
C ILE A 25 7.39 8.76 -1.46
N ASP A 26 7.27 10.07 -1.26
CA ASP A 26 6.00 10.68 -0.86
C ASP A 26 5.13 10.85 -2.11
N ARG A 27 3.99 10.18 -2.15
CA ARG A 27 3.00 10.32 -3.23
C ARG A 27 2.55 11.78 -3.35
N ARG A 28 2.19 12.25 -4.56
CA ARG A 28 1.62 13.60 -4.74
C ARG A 28 0.53 13.90 -3.70
N GLY A 29 0.60 15.07 -3.09
CA GLY A 29 -0.29 15.51 -2.01
C GLY A 29 -0.19 14.73 -0.70
N HIS A 30 0.79 13.84 -0.53
CA HIS A 30 1.09 13.16 0.73
C HIS A 30 2.44 13.63 1.27
N GLY A 31 2.63 13.53 2.59
CA GLY A 31 3.92 13.82 3.21
C GLY A 31 4.45 15.22 2.86
N ARG A 32 5.66 15.27 2.31
CA ARG A 32 6.40 16.46 1.88
C ARG A 32 6.22 16.78 0.39
N SER A 33 5.51 15.94 -0.37
CA SER A 33 5.25 16.18 -1.78
C SER A 33 4.24 17.30 -1.98
N SER A 34 4.33 17.97 -3.13
CA SER A 34 3.46 19.11 -3.47
C SER A 34 1.98 18.74 -3.35
N GLN A 35 1.21 19.62 -2.72
CA GLN A 35 -0.25 19.50 -2.57
C GLN A 35 -0.97 19.98 -3.83
N VAL A 36 -0.76 19.27 -4.94
CA VAL A 36 -1.42 19.54 -6.23
C VAL A 36 -2.94 19.36 -6.14
N PRO A 37 -3.75 20.09 -6.92
CA PRO A 37 -5.22 20.06 -6.79
C PRO A 37 -5.89 18.84 -7.47
N ASP A 38 -5.19 18.18 -8.39
CA ASP A 38 -5.73 17.16 -9.31
C ASP A 38 -4.71 16.05 -9.65
N GLY A 39 -5.15 15.12 -10.51
CA GLY A 39 -4.39 13.93 -10.91
C GLY A 39 -4.16 12.96 -9.75
N HIS A 40 -5.13 12.83 -8.84
CA HIS A 40 -5.09 11.89 -7.72
C HIS A 40 -5.65 10.52 -8.13
N ASP A 41 -4.97 9.87 -9.06
CA ASP A 41 -5.33 8.56 -9.61
C ASP A 41 -4.09 7.67 -9.80
N MET A 42 -4.31 6.37 -10.00
CA MET A 42 -3.22 5.40 -10.11
C MET A 42 -2.29 5.65 -11.30
N ASP A 43 -2.76 6.26 -12.38
CA ASP A 43 -1.92 6.55 -13.56
C ASP A 43 -0.90 7.63 -13.24
N HIS A 44 -1.36 8.71 -12.63
CA HIS A 44 -0.50 9.78 -12.16
C HIS A 44 0.45 9.31 -11.04
N TYR A 45 -0.02 8.48 -10.12
CA TYR A 45 0.84 7.90 -9.07
C TYR A 45 1.97 7.05 -9.65
N ALA A 46 1.66 6.21 -10.64
CA ALA A 46 2.67 5.41 -11.34
C ALA A 46 3.63 6.28 -12.18
N ALA A 47 3.13 7.33 -12.83
CA ALA A 47 3.95 8.27 -13.57
C ALA A 47 4.91 9.06 -12.65
N ASP A 48 4.48 9.45 -11.45
CA ASP A 48 5.34 10.09 -10.46
C ASP A 48 6.46 9.15 -9.99
N ALA A 49 6.12 7.89 -9.71
CA ALA A 49 7.11 6.87 -9.37
C ALA A 49 8.10 6.62 -10.53
N ALA A 50 7.62 6.64 -11.78
CA ALA A 50 8.46 6.55 -12.96
C ALA A 50 9.40 7.76 -13.09
N ALA A 51 8.93 8.97 -12.84
CA ALA A 51 9.76 10.17 -12.86
C ALA A 51 10.91 10.09 -11.83
N VAL A 52 10.65 9.57 -10.63
CA VAL A 52 11.69 9.33 -9.61
C VAL A 52 12.68 8.26 -10.10
N ALA A 53 12.18 7.14 -10.64
CA ALA A 53 13.03 6.06 -11.13
C ALA A 53 13.92 6.50 -12.30
N GLU A 54 13.40 7.34 -13.19
CA GLU A 54 14.16 7.92 -14.30
C GLU A 54 15.18 8.95 -13.81
N HIS A 55 14.79 9.85 -12.92
CA HIS A 55 15.67 10.88 -12.37
C HIS A 55 16.88 10.29 -11.65
N LEU A 56 16.69 9.20 -10.91
CA LEU A 56 17.75 8.51 -10.16
C LEU A 56 18.45 7.41 -10.98
N ASP A 57 18.06 7.24 -12.24
CA ASP A 57 18.44 6.16 -13.15
C ASP A 57 18.43 4.77 -12.51
N LEU A 58 17.31 4.42 -11.87
CA LEU A 58 17.16 3.14 -11.21
C LEU A 58 17.06 2.01 -12.24
N ARG A 59 17.86 0.95 -12.01
CA ARG A 59 17.92 -0.28 -12.80
C ARG A 59 17.91 -1.47 -11.84
N ASN A 60 17.29 -2.57 -12.27
CA ASN A 60 17.15 -3.78 -11.47
C ASN A 60 16.60 -3.51 -10.05
N ALA A 61 15.72 -2.52 -9.92
CA ALA A 61 15.15 -2.12 -8.65
C ALA A 61 14.06 -3.11 -8.21
N VAL A 62 13.97 -3.35 -6.90
CA VAL A 62 12.82 -4.04 -6.31
C VAL A 62 11.82 -3.00 -5.84
N HIS A 63 10.58 -3.08 -6.32
CA HIS A 63 9.52 -2.15 -5.95
C HIS A 63 8.59 -2.81 -4.93
N ILE A 64 8.47 -2.20 -3.75
CA ILE A 64 7.70 -2.72 -2.62
C ILE A 64 6.58 -1.74 -2.32
N GLY A 65 5.34 -2.21 -2.35
CA GLY A 65 4.16 -1.39 -2.13
C GLY A 65 3.29 -1.94 -1.00
N HIS A 66 2.95 -1.08 -0.04
CA HIS A 66 1.99 -1.39 1.03
C HIS A 66 0.63 -0.78 0.71
N SER A 67 -0.45 -1.54 0.87
CA SER A 67 -1.83 -1.02 0.73
C SER A 67 -2.04 -0.35 -0.64
N THR A 68 -2.45 0.92 -0.67
CA THR A 68 -2.52 1.75 -1.89
C THR A 68 -1.21 1.75 -2.68
N GLY A 69 -0.05 1.76 -2.00
CA GLY A 69 1.25 1.69 -2.65
C GLY A 69 1.47 0.38 -3.40
N GLY A 70 0.83 -0.72 -3.00
CA GLY A 70 0.82 -1.95 -3.79
C GLY A 70 0.09 -1.77 -5.12
N GLY A 71 -1.02 -1.01 -5.13
CA GLY A 71 -1.71 -0.66 -6.38
C GLY A 71 -0.86 0.24 -7.29
N GLU A 72 -0.16 1.21 -6.71
CA GLU A 72 0.81 2.05 -7.45
C GLU A 72 1.95 1.22 -8.03
N VAL A 73 2.54 0.30 -7.25
CA VAL A 73 3.57 -0.62 -7.74
C VAL A 73 3.02 -1.48 -8.87
N THR A 74 1.82 -2.04 -8.74
CA THR A 74 1.19 -2.83 -9.81
C THR A 74 1.06 -2.02 -11.11
N ARG A 75 0.50 -0.80 -11.04
CA ARG A 75 0.33 0.09 -12.20
C ARG A 75 1.67 0.52 -12.80
N TYR A 76 2.65 0.86 -11.96
CA TYR A 76 4.00 1.25 -12.38
C TYR A 76 4.73 0.10 -13.07
N VAL A 77 4.76 -1.10 -12.49
CA VAL A 77 5.48 -2.24 -13.08
C VAL A 77 4.86 -2.60 -14.44
N ALA A 78 3.53 -2.61 -14.54
CA ALA A 78 2.81 -2.89 -15.76
C ALA A 78 3.11 -1.88 -16.89
N ARG A 79 3.17 -0.57 -16.57
CA ARG A 79 3.23 0.49 -17.60
C ARG A 79 4.61 1.11 -17.83
N HIS A 80 5.46 1.13 -16.80
CA HIS A 80 6.74 1.85 -16.80
C HIS A 80 7.93 0.99 -16.37
N GLY A 81 7.69 -0.18 -15.78
CA GLY A 81 8.74 -0.99 -15.14
C GLY A 81 9.65 -1.79 -16.09
N LYS A 82 9.29 -1.91 -17.37
CA LYS A 82 10.01 -2.76 -18.35
C LYS A 82 11.49 -2.36 -18.44
N GLY A 83 12.37 -3.31 -18.14
CA GLY A 83 13.83 -3.12 -18.17
C GLY A 83 14.42 -2.34 -16.99
N ARG A 84 13.60 -1.96 -15.99
CA ARG A 84 14.05 -1.28 -14.77
C ARG A 84 13.76 -2.07 -13.49
N VAL A 85 12.71 -2.90 -13.49
CA VAL A 85 12.24 -3.63 -12.32
C VAL A 85 12.81 -5.06 -12.32
N ALA A 86 13.43 -5.47 -11.22
CA ALA A 86 13.90 -6.84 -11.01
C ALA A 86 12.83 -7.71 -10.36
N LYS A 87 12.14 -7.19 -9.33
CA LYS A 87 11.10 -7.89 -8.57
C LYS A 87 10.06 -6.89 -8.06
N ALA A 88 8.87 -7.38 -7.72
CA ALA A 88 7.82 -6.61 -7.09
C ALA A 88 7.35 -7.25 -5.77
N VAL A 89 6.89 -6.43 -4.84
CA VAL A 89 6.23 -6.91 -3.61
C VAL A 89 4.94 -6.14 -3.39
N LEU A 90 3.85 -6.89 -3.19
CA LEU A 90 2.52 -6.38 -2.86
C LEU A 90 2.20 -6.79 -1.43
N MET A 91 2.23 -5.84 -0.49
CA MET A 91 2.01 -6.07 0.93
C MET A 91 0.70 -5.44 1.38
N SER A 92 -0.23 -6.24 1.91
CA SER A 92 -1.56 -5.77 2.32
C SER A 92 -2.27 -4.95 1.23
N ALA A 93 -2.06 -5.31 -0.04
CA ALA A 93 -2.23 -4.43 -1.19
C ALA A 93 -3.65 -4.44 -1.78
N VAL A 94 -4.10 -3.30 -2.31
CA VAL A 94 -5.47 -3.11 -2.86
C VAL A 94 -5.85 -3.85 -4.16
N PRO A 95 -4.92 -4.27 -5.06
CA PRO A 95 -5.30 -5.00 -6.28
C PRO A 95 -6.04 -6.32 -5.97
N PRO A 96 -6.83 -6.87 -6.90
CA PRO A 96 -7.14 -6.33 -8.23
C PRO A 96 -8.09 -5.12 -8.21
N ILE A 97 -9.11 -5.13 -7.35
CA ILE A 97 -10.08 -4.05 -7.17
C ILE A 97 -10.82 -4.27 -5.85
N MET A 98 -11.08 -3.21 -5.07
CA MET A 98 -11.76 -3.35 -3.78
C MET A 98 -13.28 -3.21 -3.88
N VAL A 99 -13.76 -2.29 -4.70
CA VAL A 99 -15.20 -1.99 -4.81
C VAL A 99 -15.97 -3.12 -5.47
N LYS A 100 -17.17 -3.37 -4.95
CA LYS A 100 -18.12 -4.31 -5.51
C LYS A 100 -18.60 -3.85 -6.88
N SER A 101 -18.64 -4.78 -7.83
CA SER A 101 -19.19 -4.56 -9.18
C SER A 101 -19.71 -5.89 -9.73
N PRO A 102 -20.37 -5.93 -10.92
CA PRO A 102 -20.72 -7.19 -11.57
C PRO A 102 -19.51 -8.11 -11.83
N ASN A 103 -18.32 -7.53 -12.04
CA ASN A 103 -17.07 -8.26 -12.26
C ASN A 103 -16.30 -8.55 -10.96
N ASN A 104 -16.74 -7.98 -9.82
CA ASN A 104 -16.20 -8.21 -8.48
C ASN A 104 -17.35 -8.30 -7.45
N PRO A 105 -18.17 -9.37 -7.48
CA PRO A 105 -19.39 -9.46 -6.67
C PRO A 105 -19.14 -9.56 -5.16
N ASP A 106 -17.96 -10.04 -4.78
CA ASP A 106 -17.52 -10.21 -3.38
C ASP A 106 -16.77 -8.97 -2.83
N GLY A 107 -16.65 -7.91 -3.63
CA GLY A 107 -16.05 -6.65 -3.22
C GLY A 107 -16.82 -5.93 -2.11
N LEU A 108 -16.19 -4.92 -1.53
CA LEU A 108 -16.81 -4.04 -0.55
C LEU A 108 -17.78 -3.09 -1.24
N THR A 109 -18.94 -2.83 -0.62
CA THR A 109 -19.93 -1.93 -1.22
C THR A 109 -19.42 -0.49 -1.24
N VAL A 110 -19.88 0.32 -2.19
CA VAL A 110 -19.39 1.70 -2.38
C VAL A 110 -19.63 2.57 -1.15
N GLU A 111 -20.66 2.26 -0.36
CA GLU A 111 -21.02 2.95 0.87
C GLU A 111 -19.91 2.90 1.93
N VAL A 112 -19.06 1.86 1.94
CA VAL A 112 -17.88 1.81 2.82
C VAL A 112 -16.92 2.94 2.47
N PHE A 113 -16.63 3.13 1.19
CA PHE A 113 -15.70 4.15 0.70
C PHE A 113 -16.31 5.56 0.76
N ASP A 114 -17.61 5.69 0.49
CA ASP A 114 -18.35 6.94 0.69
C ASP A 114 -18.40 7.32 2.18
N GLY A 115 -18.46 6.35 3.08
CA GLY A 115 -18.28 6.54 4.52
C GLY A 115 -16.92 7.17 4.84
N PHE A 116 -15.83 6.65 4.29
CA PHE A 116 -14.49 7.25 4.47
C PHE A 116 -14.40 8.66 3.89
N ARG A 117 -14.96 8.91 2.71
CA ARG A 117 -15.02 10.25 2.10
C ARG A 117 -15.76 11.22 3.01
N LYS A 118 -16.91 10.81 3.54
CA LYS A 118 -17.73 11.62 4.44
C LYS A 118 -17.00 11.90 5.75
N SER A 119 -16.40 10.89 6.40
CA SER A 119 -15.66 11.06 7.65
C SER A 119 -14.45 11.97 7.49
N LEU A 120 -13.68 11.81 6.39
CA LEU A 120 -12.56 12.68 6.06
C LEU A 120 -13.03 14.13 5.84
N ALA A 121 -14.07 14.34 5.03
CA ALA A 121 -14.60 15.68 4.76
C ALA A 121 -15.18 16.35 6.01
N ALA A 122 -15.80 15.58 6.91
CA ALA A 122 -16.41 16.09 8.13
C ALA A 122 -15.37 16.42 9.21
N ASN A 123 -14.44 15.49 9.48
CA ASN A 123 -13.42 15.66 10.51
C ASN A 123 -12.22 14.72 10.28
N ARG A 124 -11.38 15.04 9.29
CA ARG A 124 -10.17 14.27 8.97
C ARG A 124 -9.27 14.02 10.18
N ALA A 125 -9.09 15.01 11.06
CA ALA A 125 -8.20 14.90 12.20
C ALA A 125 -8.63 13.79 13.16
N GLN A 126 -9.93 13.71 13.48
CA GLN A 126 -10.47 12.65 14.33
C GLN A 126 -10.53 11.30 13.58
N PHE A 127 -11.02 11.29 12.34
CA PHE A 127 -11.13 10.09 11.52
C PHE A 127 -9.77 9.35 11.41
N PHE A 128 -8.68 10.09 11.27
CA PHE A 128 -7.33 9.52 11.18
C PHE A 128 -6.88 8.85 12.48
N ARG A 129 -7.21 9.42 13.65
CA ARG A 129 -6.97 8.77 14.94
C ARG A 129 -7.76 7.47 15.03
N GLU A 130 -9.05 7.49 14.66
CA GLU A 130 -9.95 6.33 14.76
C GLU A 130 -9.51 5.14 13.88
N VAL A 131 -9.04 5.42 12.65
CA VAL A 131 -8.51 4.37 11.77
C VAL A 131 -7.25 3.74 12.37
N ALA A 132 -6.31 4.56 12.85
CA ALA A 132 -5.06 4.07 13.42
C ALA A 132 -5.25 3.37 14.77
N SER A 133 -6.14 3.87 15.63
CA SER A 133 -6.36 3.33 16.98
C SER A 133 -7.17 2.03 17.00
N ALA A 134 -7.72 1.61 15.86
CA ALA A 134 -8.57 0.42 15.79
C ALA A 134 -8.23 -0.48 14.60
N PRO A 135 -8.84 -0.34 13.40
CA PRO A 135 -8.76 -1.38 12.38
C PRO A 135 -7.39 -1.51 11.71
N PHE A 136 -6.60 -0.43 11.62
CA PHE A 136 -5.35 -0.45 10.84
C PHE A 136 -4.30 -1.39 11.44
N TYR A 137 -4.11 -1.35 12.76
CA TYR A 137 -3.13 -2.18 13.47
C TYR A 137 -3.77 -3.33 14.26
N GLY A 138 -5.09 -3.53 14.13
CA GLY A 138 -5.82 -4.56 14.90
C GLY A 138 -5.94 -4.22 16.39
N PHE A 139 -5.79 -2.96 16.78
CA PHE A 139 -5.88 -2.51 18.17
C PHE A 139 -7.29 -2.58 18.76
N ASN A 140 -8.30 -2.81 17.92
CA ASN A 140 -9.66 -3.15 18.34
C ASN A 140 -9.87 -4.64 18.65
N ARG A 141 -8.86 -5.51 18.47
CA ARG A 141 -8.97 -6.94 18.78
C ARG A 141 -8.88 -7.20 20.29
N PRO A 142 -9.56 -8.24 20.80
CA PRO A 142 -9.44 -8.62 22.21
C PRO A 142 -8.00 -8.86 22.62
N GLY A 143 -7.57 -8.24 23.73
CA GLY A 143 -6.21 -8.38 24.26
C GLY A 143 -5.13 -7.59 23.52
N ALA A 144 -5.48 -6.85 22.46
CA ALA A 144 -4.54 -5.95 21.80
C ALA A 144 -4.09 -4.84 22.75
N LYS A 145 -2.82 -4.42 22.60
CA LYS A 145 -2.21 -3.33 23.36
C LYS A 145 -1.89 -2.18 22.40
N PRO A 146 -2.74 -1.14 22.33
CA PRO A 146 -2.51 0.00 21.46
C PRO A 146 -1.14 0.65 21.73
N LEU A 147 -0.45 1.04 20.66
CA LEU A 147 0.84 1.71 20.72
C LEU A 147 0.66 3.18 20.37
N GLU A 148 0.60 4.05 21.38
CA GLU A 148 0.28 5.47 21.17
C GLU A 148 1.23 6.16 20.20
N GLY A 149 2.54 5.89 20.29
CA GLY A 149 3.52 6.46 19.36
C GLY A 149 3.28 6.05 17.90
N VAL A 150 2.76 4.83 17.66
CA VAL A 150 2.41 4.34 16.32
C VAL A 150 1.13 5.02 15.83
N ILE A 151 0.13 5.16 16.70
CA ILE A 151 -1.15 5.83 16.38
C ILE A 151 -0.89 7.30 16.04
N GLU A 152 -0.11 8.00 16.86
CA GLU A 152 0.27 9.40 16.64
C GLU A 152 1.12 9.56 15.39
N ASN A 153 2.04 8.64 15.10
CA ASN A 153 2.83 8.71 13.89
C ASN A 153 1.98 8.53 12.62
N TRP A 154 1.01 7.60 12.63
CA TRP A 154 0.06 7.42 11.53
C TRP A 154 -0.75 8.71 11.32
N TRP A 155 -1.27 9.28 12.41
CA TRP A 155 -2.04 10.52 12.39
C TRP A 155 -1.20 11.71 11.87
N ARG A 156 0.03 11.89 12.37
CA ARG A 156 0.97 12.94 11.95
C ARG A 156 1.20 12.93 10.44
N GLN A 157 1.46 11.75 9.89
CA GLN A 157 1.66 11.57 8.45
C GLN A 157 0.39 11.92 7.65
N GLY A 158 -0.77 11.46 8.10
CA GLY A 158 -2.04 11.82 7.49
C GLY A 158 -2.31 13.33 7.52
N MET A 159 -1.96 14.00 8.62
CA MET A 159 -2.27 15.42 8.79
C MET A 159 -1.38 16.37 8.00
N MET A 160 -0.13 15.99 7.68
CA MET A 160 0.73 16.81 6.83
C MET A 160 0.36 16.79 5.33
N GLY A 161 -0.33 15.75 4.88
CA GLY A 161 -0.79 15.65 3.48
C GLY A 161 -2.03 16.51 3.19
N ALA A 162 -2.33 16.67 1.91
CA ALA A 162 -3.47 17.45 1.41
C ALA A 162 -4.79 16.72 1.64
N ALA A 163 -5.79 17.39 2.21
CA ALA A 163 -7.12 16.81 2.40
C ALA A 163 -7.75 16.40 1.06
N LYS A 164 -7.55 17.19 0.01
CA LYS A 164 -8.05 16.91 -1.35
C LYS A 164 -7.41 15.65 -1.95
N ALA A 165 -6.09 15.52 -1.86
CA ALA A 165 -5.37 14.33 -2.33
C ALA A 165 -5.82 13.07 -1.59
N HIS A 166 -6.02 13.18 -0.27
CA HIS A 166 -6.50 12.05 0.51
C HIS A 166 -7.94 11.68 0.12
N TYR A 167 -8.83 12.66 -0.02
CA TYR A 167 -10.22 12.46 -0.43
C TYR A 167 -10.35 11.75 -1.79
N ASP A 168 -9.69 12.27 -2.82
CA ASP A 168 -9.69 11.67 -4.16
C ASP A 168 -8.96 10.31 -4.16
N GLY A 169 -7.90 10.20 -3.35
CA GLY A 169 -7.14 8.97 -3.17
C GLY A 169 -8.00 7.79 -2.72
N ILE A 170 -9.13 8.03 -2.03
CA ILE A 170 -10.11 6.98 -1.70
C ILE A 170 -10.62 6.31 -2.95
N LYS A 171 -11.08 7.09 -3.94
CA LYS A 171 -11.49 6.55 -5.23
C LYS A 171 -10.34 5.82 -5.93
N ALA A 172 -9.16 6.43 -5.93
CA ALA A 172 -8.00 5.84 -6.62
C ALA A 172 -7.66 4.44 -6.09
N PHE A 173 -7.68 4.23 -4.77
CA PHE A 173 -7.32 2.92 -4.22
C PHE A 173 -8.48 1.91 -4.23
N SER A 174 -9.74 2.35 -4.16
CA SER A 174 -10.87 1.43 -4.04
C SER A 174 -11.54 1.06 -5.36
N GLU A 175 -11.56 1.97 -6.32
CA GLU A 175 -12.32 1.85 -7.57
C GLU A 175 -11.45 1.62 -8.81
N THR A 176 -10.12 1.66 -8.69
CA THR A 176 -9.23 1.35 -9.82
C THR A 176 -9.15 -0.16 -10.01
N ASP A 177 -9.54 -0.64 -11.19
CA ASP A 177 -9.28 -2.01 -11.61
C ASP A 177 -7.83 -2.15 -12.10
N LEU A 178 -7.08 -3.03 -11.43
CA LEU A 178 -5.69 -3.36 -11.71
C LEU A 178 -5.54 -4.81 -12.21
N THR A 179 -6.64 -5.46 -12.61
CA THR A 179 -6.65 -6.87 -13.06
C THR A 179 -5.74 -7.08 -14.26
N GLU A 180 -5.84 -6.24 -15.29
CA GLU A 180 -4.99 -6.36 -16.48
C GLU A 180 -3.54 -5.99 -16.20
N ASP A 181 -3.30 -5.03 -15.30
CA ASP A 181 -1.95 -4.69 -14.86
C ASP A 181 -1.29 -5.91 -14.18
N LEU A 182 -1.99 -6.60 -13.26
CA LEU A 182 -1.49 -7.82 -12.61
C LEU A 182 -1.15 -8.92 -13.62
N LYS A 183 -2.02 -9.16 -14.62
CA LYS A 183 -1.76 -10.16 -15.67
C LYS A 183 -0.55 -9.81 -16.54
N SER A 184 -0.21 -8.53 -16.67
CA SER A 184 0.91 -8.08 -17.49
C SER A 184 2.28 -8.17 -16.80
N ILE A 185 2.30 -8.31 -15.47
CA ILE A 185 3.55 -8.36 -14.70
C ILE A 185 4.27 -9.70 -14.94
N ASP A 186 5.48 -9.60 -15.49
CA ASP A 186 6.34 -10.76 -15.79
C ASP A 186 7.42 -11.03 -14.73
N VAL A 187 7.77 -10.02 -13.90
CA VAL A 187 8.81 -10.17 -12.88
C VAL A 187 8.34 -11.01 -11.69
N PRO A 188 9.25 -11.69 -10.96
CA PRO A 188 8.89 -12.35 -9.71
C PRO A 188 8.20 -11.37 -8.76
N THR A 189 7.05 -11.78 -8.24
CA THR A 189 6.21 -10.94 -7.38
C THR A 189 5.87 -11.66 -6.09
N LEU A 190 6.22 -11.06 -4.95
CA LEU A 190 5.81 -11.55 -3.63
C LEU A 190 4.50 -10.85 -3.22
N VAL A 191 3.52 -11.64 -2.78
CA VAL A 191 2.26 -11.16 -2.20
C VAL A 191 2.27 -11.52 -0.72
N MET A 192 2.17 -10.51 0.15
CA MET A 192 2.22 -10.64 1.60
C MET A 192 0.92 -10.09 2.20
N GLN A 193 0.21 -10.85 3.02
CA GLN A 193 -1.08 -10.41 3.54
C GLN A 193 -1.42 -11.08 4.88
N GLY A 194 -1.89 -10.28 5.84
CA GLY A 194 -2.52 -10.82 7.05
C GLY A 194 -3.92 -11.34 6.77
N ASP A 195 -4.28 -12.49 7.34
CA ASP A 195 -5.64 -13.05 7.17
C ASP A 195 -6.69 -12.41 8.10
N ASP A 196 -6.26 -11.55 9.03
CA ASP A 196 -7.09 -10.72 9.92
C ASP A 196 -7.05 -9.22 9.55
N ASP A 197 -6.67 -8.91 8.30
CA ASP A 197 -6.68 -7.54 7.77
C ASP A 197 -8.11 -6.98 7.68
N GLN A 198 -8.38 -5.92 8.44
CA GLN A 198 -9.69 -5.25 8.53
C GLN A 198 -9.87 -4.11 7.52
N ILE A 199 -8.84 -3.77 6.75
CA ILE A 199 -8.85 -2.67 5.77
C ILE A 199 -8.93 -3.24 4.36
N VAL A 200 -8.10 -4.23 4.03
CA VAL A 200 -8.03 -4.89 2.73
C VAL A 200 -8.27 -6.39 2.92
N PRO A 201 -9.51 -6.87 2.68
CA PRO A 201 -9.83 -8.28 2.89
C PRO A 201 -9.01 -9.22 1.99
N TYR A 202 -8.21 -10.11 2.59
CA TYR A 202 -7.24 -10.95 1.87
C TYR A 202 -7.87 -11.81 0.75
N LYS A 203 -9.13 -12.23 0.91
CA LYS A 203 -9.87 -13.03 -0.09
C LYS A 203 -10.19 -12.26 -1.37
N GLY A 204 -10.48 -10.96 -1.24
CA GLY A 204 -10.71 -10.05 -2.37
C GLY A 204 -9.43 -9.40 -2.89
N ALA A 205 -8.29 -9.66 -2.25
CA ALA A 205 -6.99 -9.08 -2.59
C ALA A 205 -5.96 -10.19 -2.87
N ALA A 206 -5.12 -10.54 -1.89
CA ALA A 206 -3.99 -11.46 -2.04
C ALA A 206 -4.33 -12.78 -2.74
N LEU A 207 -5.47 -13.40 -2.43
CA LEU A 207 -5.87 -14.65 -3.08
C LEU A 207 -6.22 -14.50 -4.56
N LEU A 208 -6.66 -13.31 -4.99
CA LEU A 208 -6.91 -13.00 -6.40
C LEU A 208 -5.63 -12.56 -7.08
N GLN A 209 -4.79 -11.75 -6.43
CA GLN A 209 -3.50 -11.30 -6.95
C GLN A 209 -2.64 -12.48 -7.40
N VAL A 210 -2.49 -13.52 -6.57
CA VAL A 210 -1.65 -14.69 -6.87
C VAL A 210 -2.21 -15.57 -7.99
N LYS A 211 -3.52 -15.50 -8.27
CA LYS A 211 -4.14 -16.18 -9.42
C LYS A 211 -3.91 -15.43 -10.73
N LEU A 212 -3.77 -14.10 -10.66
CA LEU A 212 -3.63 -13.23 -11.82
C LEU A 212 -2.16 -13.03 -12.24
N LEU A 213 -1.26 -12.97 -11.27
CA LEU A 213 0.18 -12.83 -11.48
C LEU A 213 0.79 -14.13 -12.04
N LYS A 214 1.68 -13.99 -13.04
CA LYS A 214 2.36 -15.15 -13.67
C LYS A 214 3.37 -15.84 -12.74
N ASN A 215 4.13 -15.04 -11.99
CA ASN A 215 5.27 -15.47 -11.17
C ASN A 215 5.08 -15.03 -9.72
N ALA A 216 4.04 -15.55 -9.06
CA ALA A 216 3.65 -15.14 -7.72
C ALA A 216 4.19 -16.08 -6.62
N THR A 217 4.64 -15.51 -5.50
CA THR A 217 4.79 -16.22 -4.22
C THR A 217 3.82 -15.62 -3.21
N LEU A 218 3.05 -16.45 -2.51
CA LEU A 218 2.13 -16.00 -1.46
C LEU A 218 2.72 -16.22 -0.07
N LYS A 219 2.62 -15.21 0.79
CA LYS A 219 2.81 -15.31 2.24
C LYS A 219 1.54 -14.80 2.93
N LEU A 220 0.77 -15.72 3.51
CA LEU A 220 -0.34 -15.40 4.40
C LEU A 220 0.14 -15.47 5.85
N TYR A 221 -0.22 -14.45 6.64
CA TYR A 221 0.16 -14.33 8.03
C TYR A 221 -1.07 -14.46 8.93
N PRO A 222 -1.21 -15.59 9.66
CA PRO A 222 -2.33 -15.80 10.57
C PRO A 222 -2.41 -14.72 11.66
N GLY A 223 -3.56 -14.04 11.74
CA GLY A 223 -3.86 -13.01 12.74
C GLY A 223 -3.20 -11.66 12.52
N PHE A 224 -2.43 -11.47 11.44
CA PHE A 224 -1.74 -10.20 11.21
C PHE A 224 -2.72 -9.11 10.72
N PRO A 225 -2.56 -7.86 11.17
CA PRO A 225 -3.40 -6.73 10.76
C PRO A 225 -2.91 -6.09 9.46
N HIS A 226 -3.60 -5.04 9.01
CA HIS A 226 -3.22 -4.28 7.82
C HIS A 226 -1.81 -3.65 7.93
N GLY A 227 -1.54 -3.00 9.06
CA GLY A 227 -0.28 -2.34 9.40
C GLY A 227 0.83 -3.28 9.89
N MET A 228 0.87 -4.51 9.37
CA MET A 228 1.83 -5.53 9.80
C MET A 228 3.31 -5.17 9.55
N LEU A 229 3.59 -4.26 8.60
CA LEU A 229 4.95 -3.73 8.38
C LEU A 229 5.52 -3.02 9.62
N THR A 230 4.64 -2.49 10.48
CA THR A 230 5.00 -1.80 11.71
C THR A 230 4.95 -2.75 12.91
N THR A 231 3.84 -3.47 13.10
CA THR A 231 3.62 -4.26 14.33
C THR A 231 4.31 -5.63 14.31
N TYR A 232 4.73 -6.11 13.13
CA TYR A 232 5.43 -7.38 12.93
C TYR A 232 6.67 -7.21 12.04
N SER A 233 7.35 -6.06 12.17
CA SER A 233 8.45 -5.66 11.29
C SER A 233 9.55 -6.70 11.17
N ASP A 234 9.91 -7.41 12.25
CA ASP A 234 10.98 -8.41 12.22
C ASP A 234 10.65 -9.57 11.26
N THR A 235 9.43 -10.13 11.37
CA THR A 235 8.96 -11.19 10.47
C THR A 235 8.89 -10.69 9.03
N ILE A 236 8.30 -9.52 8.82
CA ILE A 236 8.14 -8.92 7.49
C ILE A 236 9.51 -8.64 6.85
N ASN A 237 10.46 -8.06 7.59
CA ASN A 237 11.80 -7.74 7.10
C ASN A 237 12.57 -9.00 6.69
N GLN A 238 12.47 -10.09 7.46
CA GLN A 238 13.15 -11.35 7.12
C GLN A 238 12.56 -12.00 5.85
N ASP A 239 11.24 -12.05 5.72
CA ASP A 239 10.60 -12.60 4.52
C ASP A 239 10.89 -11.75 3.28
N LEU A 240 10.86 -10.42 3.40
CA LEU A 240 11.24 -9.50 2.32
C LEU A 240 12.70 -9.74 1.90
N LEU A 241 13.63 -9.83 2.86
CA LEU A 241 15.05 -10.06 2.57
C LEU A 241 15.28 -11.39 1.86
N ALA A 242 14.63 -12.45 2.31
CA ALA A 242 14.70 -13.77 1.68
C ALA A 242 14.25 -13.72 0.22
N PHE A 243 13.11 -13.06 -0.06
CA PHE A 243 12.61 -12.89 -1.42
C PHE A 243 13.52 -12.02 -2.28
N ILE A 244 14.09 -10.94 -1.74
CA ILE A 244 14.98 -10.06 -2.50
C ILE A 244 16.27 -10.78 -2.89
N ARG A 245 16.83 -11.63 -2.00
CA ARG A 245 18.07 -12.38 -2.25
C ARG A 245 17.92 -13.59 -3.18
N GLY A 246 16.78 -14.27 -3.16
CA GLY A 246 16.54 -15.48 -3.98
C GLY A 246 16.07 -15.14 -5.38
#